data_AF-A0AAW9EH50-F1
#
_entry.id   AF-A0AAW9EH50-F1
#
_cell.length_a   1.000
_cell.length_b   1.000
_cell.length_c   1.000
_cell.angle_alpha   90.00
_cell.angle_beta   90.00
_cell.angle_gamma   90.00
#
_symmetry.space_group_name_H-M   'P 1'
#
loop_
_entity.id
_entity.type
_entity.pdbx_description
1 polymer ?
#
loop_
_entity_poly.entity_id
_entity_poly.type
_entity_poly.pdbx_seq_one_letter_code
_entity_poly.pdbx_strand_id
1 'polypeptide(L)' 'GVDRYFEQQISLAGFADVAENALDDIPIIWACTPAREMGYTLAERMLQRIGHDDGHSRNLTLSARLVVAK' A
#
# COMPACT_ATOMS: atom_id res chain seq x y z
N GLY A 1 -30.57 6.56 28.62
CA GLY A 1 -29.30 7.17 28.19
C GLY A 1 -29.08 6.79 26.74
N VAL A 2 -29.45 7.67 25.82
CA VAL A 2 -29.44 7.43 24.37
C VAL A 2 -28.51 8.44 23.65
N ASP A 3 -27.94 9.40 24.38
CA ASP A 3 -27.21 10.55 23.79
C ASP A 3 -25.76 10.27 23.36
N ARG A 4 -25.18 9.10 23.66
CA ARG A 4 -23.72 8.89 23.46
C ARG A 4 -23.29 8.26 22.13
N TYR A 5 -24.20 7.85 21.26
CA TYR A 5 -23.82 7.23 19.98
C TYR A 5 -23.51 8.24 18.87
N PHE A 6 -24.07 9.45 18.93
CA PHE A 6 -23.88 10.49 17.90
C PHE A 6 -22.64 11.37 18.13
N GLU A 7 -22.03 11.33 19.31
CA GLU A 7 -20.79 12.07 19.61
C GLU A 7 -19.51 11.30 19.24
N GLN A 8 -19.63 10.02 18.86
CA GLN A 8 -18.46 9.20 18.60
C GLN A 8 -17.91 9.45 17.20
N GLN A 9 -16.75 10.11 17.13
CA GLN A 9 -15.98 10.23 15.90
C GLN A 9 -15.22 8.93 15.64
N ILE A 10 -15.43 8.34 14.46
CA ILE A 10 -14.74 7.12 14.01
C ILE A 10 -14.04 7.43 12.69
N SER A 11 -12.76 7.06 12.58
CA SER A 11 -12.03 7.08 11.32
C SER A 11 -12.01 5.68 10.70
N LEU A 12 -12.22 5.60 9.39
CA LEU A 12 -12.21 4.36 8.63
C LEU A 12 -11.03 4.35 7.66
N ALA A 13 -10.34 3.21 7.58
CA ALA A 13 -9.30 2.96 6.60
C ALA A 13 -9.41 1.55 6.03
N GLY A 14 -9.00 1.38 4.78
CA GLY A 14 -9.00 0.11 4.06
C GLY A 14 -7.66 -0.19 3.39
N PHE A 15 -7.46 -1.46 3.02
CA PHE A 15 -6.34 -1.89 2.18
C PHE A 15 -6.86 -2.18 0.77
N ALA A 16 -6.06 -1.83 -0.23
CA ALA A 16 -6.44 -2.00 -1.63
C ALA A 16 -5.26 -2.47 -2.48
N ASP A 17 -5.51 -3.50 -3.31
CA ASP A 17 -4.59 -4.04 -4.31
C ASP A 17 -5.00 -3.60 -5.73
N VAL A 18 -5.56 -2.40 -5.85
CA VAL A 18 -5.91 -1.77 -7.13
C VAL A 18 -5.12 -0.48 -7.31
N ALA A 19 -5.04 0.00 -8.56
CA ALA A 19 -4.46 1.30 -8.84
C ALA A 19 -5.28 2.42 -8.17
N GLU A 20 -4.63 3.52 -7.78
CA GLU A 20 -5.28 4.63 -7.08
C GLU A 20 -6.49 5.20 -7.83
N ASN A 21 -6.44 5.19 -9.16
CA ASN A 21 -7.53 5.65 -10.03
C ASN A 21 -8.72 4.68 -10.13
N ALA A 22 -8.64 3.52 -9.50
CA ALA A 22 -9.67 2.49 -9.44
C ALA A 22 -10.20 2.27 -8.02
N LEU A 23 -9.81 3.12 -7.07
CA LEU A 23 -10.36 3.11 -5.71
C LEU A 23 -11.82 3.57 -5.72
N ASP A 24 -12.62 2.98 -4.83
CA ASP A 24 -13.99 3.44 -4.60
C ASP A 24 -13.99 4.88 -4.06
N ASP A 25 -14.89 5.71 -4.60
CA ASP A 25 -15.08 7.11 -4.19
C ASP A 25 -15.94 7.18 -2.92
N ILE A 26 -15.34 6.75 -1.81
CA ILE A 26 -15.91 6.80 -0.46
C ILE A 26 -14.94 7.54 0.47
N PRO A 27 -15.44 8.26 1.49
CA PRO A 27 -14.63 9.14 2.34
C PRO A 27 -13.85 8.34 3.40
N ILE A 28 -12.94 7.49 2.94
CA ILE A 28 -12.05 6.69 3.78
C ILE A 28 -10.59 6.87 3.35
N ILE A 29 -9.69 6.42 4.20
CA ILE A 29 -8.26 6.41 3.90
C ILE A 29 -7.88 5.04 3.33
N TRP A 30 -7.11 5.02 2.24
CA TRP A 30 -6.64 3.79 1.62
C TRP A 30 -5.14 3.58 1.83
N ALA A 31 -4.76 2.38 2.23
CA ALA A 31 -3.39 1.88 2.15
C ALA A 31 -3.25 1.00 0.90
N CYS A 32 -2.54 1.50 -0.10
CA CYS A 32 -2.36 0.85 -1.39
C CYS A 32 -1.00 0.13 -1.46
N THR A 33 -1.01 -1.08 -2.00
CA THR A 33 0.20 -1.84 -2.30
C THR A 33 0.94 -1.20 -3.49
N PRO A 34 2.25 -0.88 -3.38
CA PRO A 34 3.03 -0.26 -4.46
C PRO A 34 3.46 -1.31 -5.50
N ALA A 35 2.48 -1.92 -6.17
CA ALA A 35 2.68 -3.11 -7.01
C ALA A 35 3.65 -2.87 -8.18
N ARG A 36 3.68 -1.65 -8.73
CA ARG A 36 4.58 -1.30 -9.85
C ARG A 36 6.03 -1.25 -9.38
N GLU A 37 6.29 -0.55 -8.28
CA GLU A 37 7.62 -0.44 -7.67
C GLU A 37 8.12 -1.80 -7.17
N MET A 38 7.24 -2.63 -6.62
CA MET A 38 7.51 -4.03 -6.30
C MET A 38 7.98 -4.82 -7.53
N GLY A 39 7.28 -4.69 -8.65
CA GLY A 39 7.63 -5.35 -9.91
C GLY A 39 9.00 -4.94 -10.45
N TYR A 40 9.29 -3.63 -10.46
CA TYR A 40 10.60 -3.12 -10.87
C TYR A 40 11.72 -3.65 -9.98
N THR A 41 11.51 -3.61 -8.66
CA THR A 41 12.53 -4.06 -7.72
C THR A 41 12.76 -5.57 -7.82
N LEU A 42 11.70 -6.36 -8.06
CA LEU A 42 11.82 -7.79 -8.31
C LEU A 42 12.63 -8.07 -9.57
N ALA A 43 12.34 -7.37 -10.67
CA ALA A 43 13.04 -7.56 -11.94
C ALA A 43 14.53 -7.23 -11.82
N GLU A 44 14.87 -6.10 -11.19
CA GLU A 44 16.27 -5.72 -10.91
C GLU A 44 17.01 -6.81 -10.13
N ARG A 45 16.36 -7.34 -9.07
CA ARG A 45 16.94 -8.42 -8.26
C ARG A 45 17.12 -9.73 -9.01
N MET A 46 16.21 -10.06 -9.92
CA MET A 46 16.36 -11.24 -10.78
C MET A 46 17.60 -11.10 -11.65
N LEU A 47 17.84 -9.93 -12.24
CA LEU A 47 19.02 -9.67 -13.06
C LEU A 47 20.32 -9.72 -12.24
N GLN A 48 20.35 -9.11 -11.06
CA GLN A 48 21.50 -9.19 -10.13
C GLN A 48 21.84 -10.64 -9.77
N ARG A 49 20.81 -11.46 -9.46
CA ARG A 49 21.00 -12.88 -9.17
C ARG A 49 21.58 -13.65 -10.37
N ILE A 50 21.10 -13.39 -11.58
CA ILE A 50 21.65 -14.01 -12.80
C ILE A 50 23.12 -13.60 -12.97
N GLY A 51 23.45 -12.35 -12.65
CA GLY A 51 24.82 -11.82 -12.67
C GLY A 51 25.74 -12.30 -11.54
N HIS A 52 25.27 -13.14 -10.62
CA HIS A 52 26.01 -13.59 -9.42
C HIS A 52 26.42 -12.43 -8.49
N ASP A 53 25.63 -11.35 -8.44
CA ASP A 53 25.83 -10.23 -7.53
C ASP A 53 25.08 -10.47 -6.20
N ASP A 54 25.64 -11.34 -5.35
CA ASP A 54 25.02 -11.82 -4.11
C ASP A 54 25.14 -10.86 -2.91
N GLY A 55 25.62 -9.62 -3.14
CA GLY A 55 25.83 -8.62 -2.08
C GLY A 55 24.56 -7.98 -1.50
N HIS A 56 23.39 -8.23 -2.08
CA HIS A 56 22.16 -7.51 -1.77
C HIS A 56 21.21 -8.27 -0.81
N SER A 57 20.51 -7.51 0.05
CA SER A 57 19.54 -8.06 1.01
C SER A 57 18.46 -8.89 0.30
N ARG A 58 18.41 -10.20 0.61
CA ARG A 58 17.42 -11.14 0.05
C ARG A 58 15.97 -10.75 0.36
N ASN A 59 15.74 -9.94 1.38
CA ASN A 59 14.43 -9.44 1.77
C ASN A 59 14.33 -7.93 1.49
N LEU A 60 13.19 -7.48 0.95
CA LEU A 60 12.85 -6.07 0.82
C LEU A 60 11.47 -5.84 1.40
N THR A 61 11.34 -4.78 2.17
CA THR A 61 10.06 -4.23 2.55
C THR A 61 9.87 -2.92 1.81
N LEU A 62 8.77 -2.80 1.07
CA LEU A 62 8.36 -1.57 0.43
C LEU A 62 7.19 -0.97 1.22
N SER A 63 7.23 0.34 1.43
CA SER A 63 6.19 1.05 2.15
C SER A 63 4.90 1.10 1.33
N ALA A 64 3.78 0.82 1.99
CA ALA A 64 2.46 1.08 1.40
C ALA A 64 2.28 2.58 1.14
N ARG A 65 1.44 2.90 0.15
CA ARG A 65 1.09 4.28 -0.17
C ARG A 65 -0.23 4.64 0.50
N LEU A 66 -0.24 5.75 1.24
CA LEU A 66 -1.46 6.27 1.86
C LEU A 66 -2.17 7.23 0.89
N VAL A 67 -3.42 6.94 0.56
CA VAL A 67 -4.27 7.77 -0.28
C VAL A 67 -5.44 8.26 0.56
N VAL A 68 -5.63 9.57 0.58
CA VAL A 68 -6.74 10.20 1.30
C VAL A 68 -7.75 10.65 0.26
N ALA A 69 -8.98 10.10 0.33
CA ALA A 69 -10.09 10.60 -0.46
C ALA A 69 -10.32 12.08 -0.14
N LYS A 70 -10.50 12.92 -1.17
CA LYS A 70 -10.66 14.37 -1.03
C LYS A 70 -12.06 14.75 -0.58
#